data_AF-X1K469-F1
#
_entry.id   AF-X1K469-F1
#
_cell.length_a   1.000
_cell.length_b   1.000
_cell.length_c   1.000
_cell.angle_alpha   90.00
_cell.angle_beta   90.00
_cell.angle_gamma   90.00
#
_symmetry.space_group_name_H-M   'P 1'
#
loop_
_entity.id
_entity.type
_entity.pdbx_description
1 polymer ?
#
loop_
_entity_poly.entity_id
_entity_poly.type
_entity_poly.pdbx_seq_one_letter_code
_entity_poly.pdbx_strand_id
1 'polypeptide(L)'
;LLENPLYTDLTLHERRPRYLELETADAFLVGDCVLNNQPRAGLFKTNAGQLAPATYVLCDVYRRTPVEVGGRIERAGLPILYYRANPSGIGLDKSGRPVDTIYNYWDNAELVHLRDNSWDDLDEVKVEGIIIKPFYDFITDDRVVRPGGARPWPYRPDSYILISAGVDGLYGTNDDITNFGY
;
A
#
# COMPACT_ATOMS: atom_id res chain seq x y z
N LEU A 1 -31.54 -1.99 2.64
CA LEU A 1 -30.11 -2.32 2.67
C LEU A 1 -29.97 -3.67 1.98
N LEU A 2 -29.34 -3.74 0.81
CA LEU A 2 -29.04 -5.01 0.16
C LEU A 2 -27.74 -5.53 0.77
N GLU A 3 -27.79 -6.71 1.37
CA GLU A 3 -26.60 -7.37 1.90
C GLU A 3 -25.64 -7.66 0.74
N ASN A 4 -24.37 -7.29 0.92
CA ASN A 4 -23.34 -7.60 -0.05
C ASN A 4 -23.12 -9.13 0.00
N PRO A 5 -23.36 -9.89 -1.09
CA PRO A 5 -23.42 -11.35 -1.06
C PRO A 5 -22.10 -12.04 -0.67
N LEU A 6 -21.01 -11.29 -0.56
CA LEU A 6 -19.71 -11.75 -0.04
C LEU A 6 -19.71 -11.92 1.49
N TYR A 7 -20.68 -11.37 2.23
CA TYR A 7 -20.73 -11.35 3.69
C TYR A 7 -21.98 -12.07 4.22
N THR A 8 -22.01 -13.40 4.11
CA THR A 8 -23.04 -14.25 4.73
C THR A 8 -22.39 -15.30 5.62
N ASP A 9 -23.14 -15.87 6.57
CA ASP A 9 -22.64 -16.95 7.45
C ASP A 9 -22.12 -18.16 6.66
N LEU A 10 -22.62 -18.37 5.45
CA LEU A 10 -22.24 -19.46 4.54
C LEU A 10 -20.82 -19.29 3.96
N THR A 11 -20.36 -18.06 3.71
CA THR A 11 -19.01 -17.79 3.15
C THR A 11 -17.94 -17.61 4.23
N LEU A 12 -18.35 -17.42 5.49
CA LEU A 12 -17.46 -17.20 6.63
C LEU A 12 -16.52 -18.40 6.92
N HIS A 13 -16.94 -19.62 6.58
CA HIS A 13 -16.19 -20.86 6.83
C HIS A 13 -15.08 -21.11 5.79
N GLU A 14 -15.13 -20.45 4.63
CA GLU A 14 -14.11 -20.55 3.57
C GLU A 14 -12.82 -19.77 3.92
N ARG A 15 -12.88 -18.97 4.99
CA ARG A 15 -11.74 -18.20 5.50
C ARG A 15 -10.72 -19.15 6.13
N ARG A 16 -9.61 -19.37 5.41
CA ARG A 16 -8.36 -19.88 6.00
C ARG A 16 -7.99 -19.03 7.24
N PRO A 17 -7.32 -19.61 8.26
CA PRO A 17 -6.96 -18.87 9.47
C PRO A 17 -6.25 -17.56 9.11
N ARG A 18 -6.61 -16.50 9.83
CA ARG A 18 -6.22 -15.12 9.48
C ARG A 18 -4.71 -14.99 9.60
N TYR A 19 -4.06 -14.48 8.55
CA TYR A 19 -2.61 -14.23 8.55
C TYR A 19 -2.19 -13.02 9.39
N LEU A 20 -3.15 -12.18 9.79
CA LEU A 20 -2.98 -11.11 10.79
C LEU A 20 -4.01 -11.31 11.91
N GLU A 21 -3.61 -11.01 13.14
CA GLU A 21 -4.56 -10.76 14.23
C GLU A 21 -5.36 -9.49 13.91
N LEU A 22 -6.68 -9.55 14.13
CA LEU A 22 -7.59 -8.45 13.82
C LEU A 22 -7.35 -7.18 14.63
N GLU A 23 -6.65 -7.28 15.76
CA GLU A 23 -6.65 -6.27 16.81
C GLU A 23 -5.80 -5.02 16.46
N THR A 24 -5.13 -5.01 15.31
CA THR A 24 -4.14 -3.99 14.96
C THR A 24 -4.25 -3.40 13.55
N ALA A 25 -4.80 -4.13 12.55
CA ALA A 25 -4.91 -3.65 11.18
C ALA A 25 -6.32 -3.19 10.83
N ASP A 26 -6.48 -1.89 10.62
CA ASP A 26 -7.74 -1.19 10.37
C ASP A 26 -7.88 -0.80 8.88
N ALA A 27 -9.10 -0.46 8.43
CA ALA A 27 -9.37 -0.03 7.06
C ALA A 27 -10.02 1.36 7.02
N PHE A 28 -9.46 2.27 6.25
CA PHE A 28 -9.90 3.67 6.16
C PHE A 28 -10.18 4.09 4.72
N LEU A 29 -11.04 5.09 4.56
CA LEU A 29 -11.30 5.71 3.26
C LEU A 29 -10.05 6.46 2.79
N VAL A 30 -9.72 6.38 1.50
CA VAL A 30 -8.58 7.10 0.92
C VAL A 30 -8.72 8.59 1.17
N GLY A 31 -9.87 9.19 0.86
CA GLY A 31 -10.08 10.63 1.03
C GLY A 31 -11.46 10.98 1.56
N ASP A 32 -11.61 12.24 1.94
CA ASP A 32 -12.90 12.79 2.36
C ASP A 32 -13.91 12.67 1.20
N CYS A 33 -15.12 12.18 1.51
CA CYS A 33 -16.10 11.80 0.50
C CYS A 33 -17.55 11.88 1.03
N VAL A 34 -18.52 11.68 0.13
CA VAL A 34 -19.93 11.51 0.51
C VAL A 34 -20.37 10.10 0.15
N LEU A 35 -20.76 9.32 1.16
CA LEU A 35 -21.27 7.96 1.00
C LEU A 35 -22.66 7.86 1.64
N ASN A 36 -23.65 7.39 0.88
CA ASN A 36 -25.06 7.28 1.29
C ASN A 36 -25.63 8.62 1.83
N ASN A 37 -25.36 9.72 1.13
CA ASN A 37 -25.72 11.10 1.51
C ASN A 37 -25.20 11.54 2.89
N GLN A 38 -24.12 10.93 3.38
CA GLN A 38 -23.43 11.34 4.61
C GLN A 38 -21.97 11.69 4.31
N PRO A 39 -21.43 12.80 4.82
CA PRO A 39 -20.01 13.07 4.74
C PRO A 39 -19.23 12.00 5.51
N ARG A 40 -18.09 11.59 4.97
CA ARG A 40 -17.17 10.64 5.57
C ARG A 40 -15.76 11.18 5.45
N ALA A 41 -15.03 11.20 6.56
CA ALA A 41 -13.62 11.52 6.55
C ALA A 41 -12.79 10.31 6.10
N GLY A 42 -11.78 10.56 5.26
CA GLY A 42 -10.73 9.63 4.90
C GLY A 42 -9.38 10.04 5.46
N LEU A 43 -8.32 9.37 4.97
CA LEU A 43 -6.92 9.63 5.31
C LEU A 43 -6.47 10.99 4.76
N PHE A 44 -6.78 11.26 3.49
CA PHE A 44 -6.33 12.45 2.77
C PHE A 44 -7.48 13.48 2.65
N LYS A 45 -7.35 14.60 3.37
CA LYS A 45 -8.44 15.58 3.58
C LYS A 45 -8.82 16.39 2.34
N THR A 46 -7.81 16.85 1.60
CA THR A 46 -7.96 17.93 0.60
C THR A 46 -7.73 17.48 -0.84
N ASN A 47 -7.11 16.32 -1.04
CA ASN A 47 -6.85 15.74 -2.36
C ASN A 47 -6.66 14.23 -2.24
N ALA A 48 -7.37 13.44 -3.07
CA ALA A 48 -7.11 12.00 -3.24
C ALA A 48 -6.38 11.71 -4.57
N GLY A 49 -5.91 12.74 -5.27
CA GLY A 49 -5.19 12.61 -6.53
C GLY A 49 -6.08 11.96 -7.59
N GLN A 50 -5.57 10.92 -8.24
CA GLN A 50 -6.35 10.10 -9.17
C GLN A 50 -7.16 8.98 -8.49
N LEU A 51 -6.98 8.77 -7.18
CA LEU A 51 -7.69 7.71 -6.45
C LEU A 51 -9.13 8.13 -6.14
N ALA A 52 -10.06 7.20 -6.28
CA ALA A 52 -11.45 7.42 -5.88
C ALA A 52 -11.54 7.59 -4.34
N PRO A 53 -11.94 8.77 -3.80
CA PRO A 53 -11.90 9.05 -2.36
C PRO A 53 -12.70 8.05 -1.52
N ALA A 54 -13.81 7.56 -2.08
CA ALA A 54 -14.73 6.59 -1.48
C ALA A 54 -14.20 5.13 -1.43
N THR A 55 -12.92 4.91 -1.76
CA THR A 55 -12.26 3.59 -1.71
C THR A 55 -11.72 3.34 -0.31
N TYR A 56 -11.86 2.12 0.20
CA TYR A 56 -11.18 1.70 1.43
C TYR A 56 -9.79 1.11 1.11
N VAL A 57 -8.78 1.53 1.88
CA VAL A 57 -7.45 0.92 1.90
C VAL A 57 -7.21 0.26 3.25
N LEU A 58 -6.42 -0.81 3.26
CA LEU A 58 -5.90 -1.41 4.49
C LEU A 58 -4.76 -0.53 5.00
N CYS A 59 -4.78 -0.19 6.28
CA CYS A 59 -3.72 0.55 6.93
C CYS A 59 -2.88 -0.37 7.82
N ASP A 60 -1.63 0.02 8.03
CA ASP A 60 -0.76 -0.56 9.04
C ASP A 60 -1.24 -0.22 10.46
N VAL A 61 -0.48 -0.73 11.44
CA VAL A 61 -0.80 -0.63 12.87
C VAL A 61 -0.34 0.69 13.48
N TYR A 62 0.35 1.56 12.72
CA TYR A 62 1.12 2.70 13.22
C TYR A 62 0.27 3.97 13.24
N ARG A 63 -0.64 4.02 14.23
CA ARG A 63 -1.69 5.01 14.49
C ARG A 63 -1.25 6.50 14.50
N ARG A 64 -0.91 7.03 13.34
CA ARG A 64 -0.40 8.39 13.08
C ARG A 64 -1.50 9.37 12.70
N THR A 65 -2.43 8.96 11.84
CA THR A 65 -3.32 9.85 11.10
C THR A 65 -4.66 10.05 11.80
N PRO A 66 -5.02 11.25 12.27
CA PRO A 66 -6.34 11.51 12.85
C PRO A 66 -7.43 11.48 11.76
N VAL A 67 -8.41 10.58 11.91
CA VAL A 67 -9.55 10.43 10.99
C VAL A 67 -10.84 10.49 11.81
N GLU A 68 -11.81 11.30 11.38
CA GLU A 68 -13.13 11.32 12.02
C GLU A 68 -13.98 10.13 11.55
N VAL A 69 -14.30 9.22 12.47
CA VAL A 69 -15.14 8.05 12.23
C VAL A 69 -16.36 8.13 13.15
N GLY A 70 -17.50 8.52 12.57
CA GLY A 70 -18.78 8.56 13.29
C GLY A 70 -18.84 9.57 14.44
N GLY A 71 -18.22 10.75 14.29
CA GLY A 71 -18.17 11.79 15.32
C GLY A 71 -17.10 11.57 16.40
N ARG A 72 -16.15 10.65 16.17
CA ARG A 72 -14.97 10.42 17.02
C ARG A 72 -13.71 10.53 16.20
N ILE A 73 -12.62 11.04 16.79
CA ILE A 73 -11.30 11.02 16.17
C ILE A 73 -10.63 9.68 16.49
N GLU A 74 -10.53 8.83 15.48
CA GLU A 74 -9.70 7.64 15.51
C GLU A 74 -8.31 7.96 14.94
N ARG A 75 -7.32 7.10 15.18
CA ARG A 75 -5.97 7.24 14.61
C ARG A 75 -5.66 6.08 13.68
N ALA A 76 -5.65 6.35 12.38
CA ALA A 76 -5.29 5.42 11.33
C ALA A 76 -3.77 5.24 11.20
N GLY A 77 -3.35 4.05 10.77
CA GLY A 77 -2.02 3.83 10.20
C GLY A 77 -1.88 4.34 8.76
N LEU A 78 -0.75 4.07 8.14
CA LEU A 78 -0.52 4.39 6.73
C LEU A 78 -0.97 3.25 5.81
N PRO A 79 -1.36 3.52 4.54
CA PRO A 79 -1.77 2.47 3.62
C PRO A 79 -0.72 1.38 3.43
N ILE A 80 -1.12 0.10 3.47
CA ILE A 80 -0.24 -0.99 3.08
C ILE A 80 -0.20 -1.06 1.56
N LEU A 81 0.97 -0.83 0.96
CA LEU A 81 1.14 -0.90 -0.49
C LEU A 81 1.04 -2.35 -0.95
N TYR A 82 0.29 -2.61 -2.01
CA TYR A 82 0.11 -3.95 -2.59
C TYR A 82 0.53 -3.97 -4.05
N TYR A 83 1.58 -4.73 -4.37
CA TYR A 83 1.99 -4.95 -5.75
C TYR A 83 1.77 -6.41 -6.13
N ARG A 84 0.94 -6.63 -7.15
CA ARG A 84 0.70 -7.96 -7.72
C ARG A 84 1.82 -8.29 -8.69
N ALA A 85 2.37 -9.50 -8.60
CA ALA A 85 3.35 -9.94 -9.59
C ALA A 85 2.65 -10.23 -10.94
N ASN A 86 3.35 -9.88 -12.02
CA ASN A 86 3.13 -10.37 -13.36
C ASN A 86 4.18 -11.46 -13.67
N PRO A 87 3.84 -12.76 -13.59
CA PRO A 87 4.81 -13.84 -13.78
C PRO A 87 5.33 -13.96 -15.23
N SER A 88 4.70 -13.29 -16.20
CA SER A 88 5.22 -13.19 -17.57
C SER A 88 6.19 -12.02 -17.78
N GLY A 89 6.39 -11.17 -16.77
CA GLY A 89 7.33 -10.05 -16.80
C GLY A 89 8.77 -10.50 -17.04
N ILE A 90 9.51 -9.71 -17.82
CA ILE A 90 10.89 -10.03 -18.24
C ILE A 90 11.96 -9.58 -17.23
N GLY A 91 11.56 -8.85 -16.17
CA GLY A 91 12.41 -8.50 -15.03
C GLY A 91 12.00 -7.21 -14.33
N LEU A 92 13.00 -6.43 -13.92
CA LEU A 92 12.87 -5.11 -13.30
C LEU A 92 13.31 -4.03 -14.30
N ASP A 93 12.41 -3.14 -14.72
CA ASP A 93 12.79 -1.99 -15.55
C ASP A 93 13.08 -0.75 -14.71
N LYS A 94 14.37 -0.56 -14.40
CA LYS A 94 14.86 0.66 -13.74
C LYS A 94 14.77 1.92 -14.63
N SER A 95 14.36 1.80 -15.90
CA SER A 95 14.02 2.94 -16.79
C SER A 95 12.57 3.42 -16.65
N GLY A 96 11.74 2.73 -15.86
CA GLY A 96 10.41 3.19 -15.45
C GLY A 96 9.28 2.99 -16.47
N ARG A 97 9.50 2.21 -17.53
CA ARG A 97 8.42 1.75 -18.41
C ARG A 97 7.80 0.47 -17.82
N PRO A 98 6.52 0.49 -17.41
CA PRO A 98 5.90 -0.65 -16.73
C PRO A 98 5.50 -1.80 -17.67
N VAL A 99 5.59 -1.59 -18.98
CA VAL A 99 5.38 -2.65 -19.98
C VAL A 99 6.50 -3.68 -19.85
N ASP A 100 6.11 -4.88 -19.42
CA ASP A 100 6.94 -6.09 -19.19
C ASP A 100 7.68 -6.20 -17.84
N THR A 101 7.39 -5.37 -16.83
CA THR A 101 7.96 -5.59 -15.48
C THR A 101 7.19 -6.66 -14.68
N ILE A 102 7.86 -7.29 -13.71
CA ILE A 102 7.23 -8.23 -12.77
C ILE A 102 6.34 -7.49 -11.77
N TYR A 103 6.78 -6.33 -11.29
CA TYR A 103 5.95 -5.42 -10.47
C TYR A 103 5.90 -4.06 -11.12
N ASN A 104 4.78 -3.37 -10.99
CA ASN A 104 4.60 -2.04 -11.53
C ASN A 104 4.59 -1.00 -10.40
N TYR A 105 5.63 -0.16 -10.32
CA TYR A 105 5.69 0.96 -9.36
C TYR A 105 4.39 1.81 -9.35
N TRP A 106 3.81 2.03 -10.53
CA TRP A 106 2.64 2.88 -10.71
C TRP A 106 1.37 2.34 -10.05
N ASP A 107 1.30 1.06 -9.68
CA ASP A 107 0.11 0.46 -9.04
C ASP A 107 -0.25 1.13 -7.70
N ASN A 108 0.74 1.70 -6.99
CA ASN A 108 0.52 2.42 -5.73
C ASN A 108 1.17 3.81 -5.70
N ALA A 109 1.71 4.31 -6.82
CA ALA A 109 2.45 5.58 -6.85
C ALA A 109 1.62 6.77 -6.32
N GLU A 110 0.32 6.81 -6.60
CA GLU A 110 -0.58 7.83 -6.06
C GLU A 110 -0.70 7.77 -4.53
N LEU A 111 -0.71 6.58 -3.90
CA LEU A 111 -0.73 6.46 -2.43
C LEU A 111 0.56 6.97 -1.79
N VAL A 112 1.70 6.75 -2.45
CA VAL A 112 3.01 7.29 -2.04
C VAL A 112 3.01 8.82 -2.19
N HIS A 113 2.70 9.32 -3.39
CA HIS A 113 2.69 10.77 -3.68
C HIS A 113 1.69 11.56 -2.82
N LEU A 114 0.51 11.01 -2.53
CA LEU A 114 -0.47 11.70 -1.68
C LEU A 114 0.08 11.96 -0.29
N ARG A 115 0.75 10.96 0.28
CA ARG A 115 1.38 11.06 1.59
C ARG A 115 2.53 12.08 1.59
N ASP A 116 3.24 12.27 0.48
CA ASP A 116 4.29 13.30 0.40
C ASP A 116 3.73 14.73 0.20
N ASN A 117 2.44 14.87 -0.17
CA ASN A 117 1.79 16.16 -0.44
C ASN A 117 0.69 16.56 0.57
N SER A 118 0.32 15.70 1.52
CA SER A 118 -0.81 15.95 2.43
C SER A 118 -0.42 16.22 3.89
N TRP A 119 0.87 16.29 4.20
CA TRP A 119 1.41 16.37 5.57
C TRP A 119 2.34 17.57 5.75
N ASP A 120 1.79 18.78 5.58
CA ASP A 120 2.52 20.06 5.71
C ASP A 120 3.08 20.33 7.13
N ASP A 121 2.68 19.55 8.15
CA ASP A 121 3.03 19.73 9.57
C ASP A 121 4.23 18.88 10.08
N LEU A 122 4.92 18.13 9.21
CA LEU A 122 6.17 17.46 9.58
C LEU A 122 7.38 18.24 9.07
N ASP A 123 8.16 18.79 10.00
CA ASP A 123 9.33 19.64 9.75
C ASP A 123 10.27 19.10 8.65
N GLU A 124 10.21 19.75 7.49
CA GLU A 124 11.25 19.90 6.46
C GLU A 124 11.98 18.65 5.91
N VAL A 125 11.53 17.43 6.20
CA VAL A 125 11.98 16.23 5.48
C VAL A 125 11.07 15.97 4.28
N LYS A 126 11.29 16.76 3.22
CA LYS A 126 10.88 16.37 1.85
C LYS A 126 11.69 15.16 1.43
N VAL A 127 11.27 13.97 1.87
CA VAL A 127 11.75 12.74 1.26
C VAL A 127 11.26 12.76 -0.18
N GLU A 128 12.21 12.75 -1.11
CA GLU A 128 11.93 12.57 -2.53
C GLU A 128 11.19 11.22 -2.66
N GLY A 129 9.86 11.29 -2.81
CA GLY A 129 8.97 10.14 -2.85
C GLY A 129 9.50 9.08 -3.81
N ILE A 130 9.43 7.81 -3.40
CA ILE A 130 10.23 6.70 -3.96
C ILE A 130 10.43 6.85 -5.47
N ILE A 131 11.61 7.37 -5.83
CA ILE A 131 11.99 7.45 -7.23
C ILE A 131 11.96 6.02 -7.78
N ILE A 132 11.51 5.84 -9.02
CA ILE A 132 11.25 4.52 -9.61
C ILE A 132 12.47 3.58 -9.48
N LYS A 133 13.68 4.13 -9.49
CA LYS A 133 14.93 3.38 -9.25
C LYS A 133 15.02 2.84 -7.80
N PRO A 134 15.00 3.66 -6.72
CA PRO A 134 14.83 3.19 -5.34
C PRO A 134 13.77 2.08 -5.15
N PHE A 135 12.59 2.17 -5.76
CA PHE A 135 11.59 1.09 -5.68
C PHE A 135 12.14 -0.25 -6.16
N TYR A 136 12.68 -0.26 -7.39
CA TYR A 136 13.20 -1.49 -7.98
C TYR A 136 14.50 -1.97 -7.33
N ASP A 137 15.29 -1.09 -6.71
CA ASP A 137 16.42 -1.49 -5.88
C ASP A 137 15.94 -2.15 -4.58
N PHE A 138 14.92 -1.59 -3.90
CA PHE A 138 14.36 -2.09 -2.63
C PHE A 138 13.72 -3.48 -2.75
N ILE A 139 13.02 -3.76 -3.84
CA ILE A 139 12.33 -5.06 -4.05
C ILE A 139 13.22 -6.13 -4.73
N THR A 140 14.51 -5.85 -4.95
CA THR A 140 15.47 -6.79 -5.54
C THR A 140 15.98 -7.78 -4.49
N ASP A 141 15.96 -9.09 -4.80
CA ASP A 141 16.78 -10.09 -4.09
C ASP A 141 18.16 -10.15 -4.77
N ASP A 142 19.21 -9.73 -4.08
CA ASP A 142 20.57 -9.68 -4.60
C ASP A 142 21.26 -11.07 -4.64
N ARG A 143 20.66 -12.05 -3.97
CA ARG A 143 21.12 -13.46 -3.94
C ARG A 143 20.55 -14.26 -5.11
N VAL A 144 19.44 -13.80 -5.70
CA VAL A 144 18.75 -14.48 -6.80
C VAL A 144 19.03 -13.77 -8.12
N VAL A 145 19.74 -14.47 -8.99
CA VAL A 145 19.95 -14.09 -10.40
C VAL A 145 18.93 -14.82 -11.26
N ARG A 146 18.38 -14.14 -12.28
CA ARG A 146 17.40 -14.72 -13.21
C ARG A 146 17.93 -16.04 -13.82
N PRO A 147 17.11 -17.10 -13.92
CA PRO A 147 17.43 -18.26 -14.75
C PRO A 147 17.77 -17.84 -16.19
N GLY A 148 19.03 -18.02 -16.59
CA GLY A 148 19.51 -17.68 -17.94
C GLY A 148 20.18 -16.31 -18.11
N GLY A 149 20.48 -15.52 -17.06
CA GLY A 149 21.33 -14.35 -17.24
C GLY A 149 21.55 -13.44 -16.02
N ALA A 150 22.68 -12.72 -16.03
CA ALA A 150 23.24 -11.90 -14.94
C ALA A 150 22.45 -10.63 -14.56
N ARG A 151 21.13 -10.72 -14.42
CA ARG A 151 20.28 -9.61 -13.93
C ARG A 151 19.67 -9.97 -12.56
N PRO A 152 19.60 -9.01 -11.62
CA PRO A 152 18.93 -9.23 -10.34
C PRO A 152 17.45 -9.58 -10.54
N TRP A 153 16.91 -10.35 -9.61
CA TRP A 153 15.53 -10.84 -9.64
C TRP A 153 14.76 -10.29 -8.44
N PRO A 154 13.47 -9.94 -8.56
CA PRO A 154 12.73 -9.42 -7.42
C PRO A 154 12.24 -10.53 -6.49
N TYR A 155 11.93 -10.16 -5.25
CA TYR A 155 11.27 -11.05 -4.31
C TYR A 155 9.88 -11.49 -4.81
N ARG A 156 9.50 -12.74 -4.50
CA ARG A 156 8.14 -13.30 -4.73
C ARG A 156 7.61 -13.16 -6.18
N PRO A 157 8.42 -13.39 -7.22
CA PRO A 157 8.15 -12.98 -8.63
C PRO A 157 6.91 -13.62 -9.28
N ASP A 158 6.30 -14.59 -8.61
CA ASP A 158 5.14 -15.38 -9.00
C ASP A 158 3.86 -15.04 -8.19
N SER A 159 3.94 -14.08 -7.27
CA SER A 159 3.00 -13.90 -6.16
C SER A 159 2.61 -12.42 -5.97
N TYR A 160 2.89 -11.83 -4.80
CA TYR A 160 2.65 -10.42 -4.48
C TYR A 160 3.61 -9.96 -3.38
N ILE A 161 3.90 -8.67 -3.35
CA ILE A 161 4.58 -8.00 -2.24
C ILE A 161 3.66 -7.03 -1.51
N LEU A 162 3.86 -6.95 -0.20
CA LEU A 162 3.25 -5.98 0.70
C LEU A 162 4.35 -5.13 1.33
N ILE A 163 4.12 -3.81 1.47
CA ILE A 163 5.03 -2.86 2.11
C ILE A 163 4.22 -1.96 3.05
N SER A 164 4.64 -1.86 4.31
CA SER A 164 4.07 -1.02 5.36
C SER A 164 5.16 -0.07 5.86
N ALA A 165 4.90 1.24 5.83
CA ALA A 165 5.84 2.32 6.14
C ALA A 165 6.38 2.38 7.59
N GLY A 166 5.82 1.57 8.50
CA GLY A 166 6.40 1.37 9.82
C GLY A 166 6.23 2.53 10.82
N VAL A 167 7.04 2.47 11.87
CA VAL A 167 7.65 3.66 12.46
C VAL A 167 9.05 3.70 11.86
N ASP A 168 9.44 4.71 11.06
CA ASP A 168 9.00 6.12 11.15
C ASP A 168 7.86 6.62 10.21
N GLY A 169 7.28 5.78 9.33
CA GLY A 169 6.16 6.15 8.46
C GLY A 169 6.57 6.66 7.07
N LEU A 170 7.80 6.41 6.66
CA LEU A 170 8.34 6.53 5.30
C LEU A 170 8.28 5.19 4.57
N TYR A 171 8.06 5.19 3.25
CA TYR A 171 8.23 3.95 2.45
C TYR A 171 9.65 3.92 1.85
N GLY A 172 10.24 2.74 1.75
CA GLY A 172 11.58 2.50 1.21
C GLY A 172 12.72 2.72 2.22
N THR A 173 12.39 2.81 3.52
CA THR A 173 13.33 2.95 4.64
C THR A 173 13.63 1.59 5.29
N ASN A 174 14.58 1.57 6.24
CA ASN A 174 15.05 0.33 6.88
C ASN A 174 14.06 -0.28 7.89
N ASP A 175 12.99 0.45 8.22
CA ASP A 175 11.92 0.09 9.15
C ASP A 175 10.60 -0.29 8.45
N ASP A 176 10.60 -0.30 7.11
CA ASP A 176 9.53 -0.89 6.31
C ASP A 176 9.27 -2.35 6.74
N ILE A 177 8.02 -2.65 7.09
CA ILE A 177 7.56 -4.03 7.28
C ILE A 177 7.07 -4.55 5.94
N THR A 178 7.73 -5.59 5.43
CA THR A 178 7.35 -6.22 4.17
C THR A 178 7.00 -7.69 4.37
N ASN A 179 6.34 -8.30 3.38
CA ASN A 179 6.18 -9.75 3.35
C ASN A 179 7.39 -10.47 2.70
N PHE A 180 8.49 -9.77 2.41
CA PHE A 180 9.69 -10.30 1.75
C PHE A 180 10.97 -9.96 2.54
N GLY A 181 12.13 -10.32 2.01
CA GLY A 181 13.28 -10.68 2.85
C GLY A 181 13.01 -11.99 3.61
N TYR A 182 13.95 -12.57 4.34
CA TYR A 182 15.36 -12.16 4.54
C TYR A 182 16.31 -13.01 3.69
#